data_AF-A0A8T1D8W2-F1
#
_entry.id   AF-A0A8T1D8W2-F1
#
_cell.length_a   1.000
_cell.length_b   1.000
_cell.length_c   1.000
_cell.angle_alpha   90.00
_cell.angle_beta   90.00
_cell.angle_gamma   90.00
#
_symmetry.space_group_name_H-M   'P 1'
#
loop_
_entity.id
_entity.type
_entity.pdbx_description
1 polymer ?
#
loop_
_entity_poly.entity_id
_entity_poly.type
_entity_poly.pdbx_seq_one_letter_code
_entity_poly.pdbx_strand_id
1 'polypeptide(L)'
;MRCWYSYPEQLSSCFLIDETSKNGLDCVRLYAWANRGEKTIVRTPFARGERVPILAACDVNGFVGWRASRGTFTRLDFHRAFVEAVLPQLNPWSLPWSIVVMDNACIHMYPEVDG
;
A
#
# COMPACT_ATOMS: atom_id res chain seq x y z
N MET A 1 -12.94 22.68 -13.54
CA MET A 1 -12.80 21.37 -12.88
C MET A 1 -14.18 20.96 -12.39
N ARG A 2 -14.79 19.93 -12.96
CA ARG A 2 -16.16 19.50 -12.59
C ARG A 2 -16.03 18.52 -11.42
N CYS A 3 -16.56 18.90 -10.27
CA CYS A 3 -16.52 18.07 -9.07
C CYS A 3 -17.71 17.12 -9.10
N TRP A 4 -17.47 15.83 -9.31
CA TRP A 4 -18.52 14.81 -9.36
C TRP A 4 -19.08 14.49 -7.96
N TYR A 5 -18.35 14.86 -6.91
CA TYR A 5 -18.70 14.58 -5.51
C TYR A 5 -18.51 15.83 -4.68
N SER A 6 -19.61 16.48 -4.30
CA SER A 6 -19.60 17.77 -3.62
C SER A 6 -19.85 17.66 -2.12
N TYR A 7 -20.31 16.51 -1.63
CA TYR A 7 -20.71 16.30 -0.24
C TYR A 7 -19.84 15.25 0.46
N PRO A 8 -19.48 15.47 1.75
CA PRO A 8 -18.61 14.57 2.51
C PRO A 8 -19.20 13.17 2.70
N GLU A 9 -20.52 13.04 2.70
CA GLU A 9 -21.24 11.75 2.77
C GLU A 9 -20.92 10.84 1.57
N GLN A 10 -20.59 11.43 0.42
CA GLN A 10 -20.21 10.68 -0.77
C GLN A 10 -18.81 10.06 -0.63
N LEU A 11 -17.96 10.59 0.26
CA LEU A 11 -16.64 10.01 0.51
C LEU A 11 -16.73 8.65 1.21
N SER A 12 -17.83 8.37 1.95
CA SER A 12 -18.11 7.04 2.51
C SER A 12 -18.38 5.97 1.45
N SER A 13 -18.65 6.37 0.19
CA SER A 13 -18.76 5.43 -0.94
C SER A 13 -17.41 5.07 -1.57
N CYS A 14 -16.36 5.83 -1.26
CA CYS A 14 -15.01 5.61 -1.79
C CYS A 14 -14.22 4.61 -0.94
N PHE A 15 -13.51 3.72 -1.63
CA PHE A 15 -12.55 2.79 -1.10
C PHE A 15 -11.19 3.13 -1.71
N LEU A 16 -10.28 3.64 -0.87
CA LEU A 16 -8.96 4.10 -1.28
C LEU A 16 -7.99 2.93 -1.16
N ILE A 17 -7.21 2.69 -2.20
CA ILE A 17 -6.22 1.62 -2.24
C ILE A 17 -4.90 2.20 -2.71
N ASP A 18 -3.84 1.83 -2.01
CA ASP A 18 -2.48 2.24 -2.33
C ASP A 18 -1.49 1.09 -2.11
N GLU A 19 -0.41 1.12 -2.90
CA GLU A 19 0.72 0.21 -2.73
C GLU A 19 1.85 0.91 -1.99
N THR A 20 2.22 0.35 -0.84
CA THR A 20 3.42 0.74 -0.12
C THR A 20 4.43 -0.39 -0.08
N SER A 21 5.68 -0.07 0.17
CA SER A 21 6.75 -1.04 0.24
C SER A 21 7.61 -0.79 1.46
N LYS A 22 7.92 -1.86 2.19
CA LYS A 22 8.81 -1.77 3.35
C LYS A 22 10.10 -2.54 3.07
N ASN A 23 11.24 -1.96 3.43
CA ASN A 23 12.51 -2.66 3.34
C ASN A 23 12.85 -3.27 4.71
N GLY A 24 13.37 -4.50 4.73
CA GLY A 24 13.75 -5.17 5.99
C GLY A 24 14.89 -4.49 6.78
N LEU A 25 15.48 -3.42 6.24
CA LEU A 25 16.55 -2.65 6.88
C LEU A 25 16.04 -1.47 7.71
N ASP A 26 14.75 -1.14 7.66
CA ASP A 26 14.24 0.11 8.26
C ASP A 26 14.29 0.11 9.81
N CYS A 27 14.60 -1.04 10.43
CA CYS A 27 14.75 -1.19 11.88
C CYS A 27 16.22 -1.27 12.35
N VAL A 28 17.22 -0.91 11.53
CA VAL A 28 18.62 -0.94 11.97
C VAL A 28 18.99 0.27 12.83
N ARG A 29 19.75 0.02 13.89
CA ARG A 29 20.26 1.07 14.77
C ARG A 29 21.41 1.80 14.07
N LEU A 30 21.20 3.06 13.71
CA LEU A 30 22.21 3.91 13.05
C LEU A 30 23.21 4.54 14.04
N TYR A 31 22.79 4.74 15.29
CA TYR A 31 23.56 5.48 16.28
C TYR A 31 23.79 4.66 17.54
N ALA A 32 25.01 4.71 18.06
CA ALA A 32 25.34 4.20 19.38
C ALA A 32 26.08 5.27 20.19
N TRP A 33 26.11 5.08 21.51
CA TRP A 33 26.65 6.02 22.46
C TRP A 33 27.94 5.45 23.06
N ALA A 34 28.97 6.27 23.16
CA ALA A 34 30.18 6.01 23.94
C ALA A 34 30.64 7.30 24.62
N ASN A 35 31.59 7.17 25.55
CA ASN A 35 32.16 8.33 26.22
C ASN A 35 32.94 9.20 25.24
N ARG A 36 33.08 10.48 25.58
CA ARG A 36 33.80 11.45 24.75
C ARG A 36 35.28 11.03 24.63
N GLY A 37 35.69 10.69 23.40
CA GLY A 37 37.04 10.21 23.09
C GLY A 37 37.13 8.72 22.80
N GLU A 38 36.05 7.95 23.02
CA GLU A 38 36.01 6.51 22.74
C GLU A 38 35.37 6.21 21.39
N LYS A 39 35.93 5.22 20.67
CA LYS A 39 35.33 4.72 19.43
C LYS A 39 34.13 3.85 19.75
N THR A 40 32.98 4.18 19.15
CA THR A 40 31.79 3.33 19.23
C THR A 40 31.76 2.34 18.07
N ILE A 41 31.47 1.07 18.34
CA ILE A 41 31.32 0.03 17.32
C ILE A 41 29.84 -0.34 17.25
N VAL A 42 29.24 -0.21 16.07
CA VAL A 42 27.87 -0.68 15.80
C VAL A 42 27.94 -1.85 14.83
N ARG A 43 27.29 -2.97 15.18
CA ARG A 43 27.10 -4.10 14.27
C ARG A 43 25.73 -3.96 13.64
N THR A 44 25.70 -3.66 12.34
CA THR A 44 24.49 -3.72 11.52
C THR A 44 24.55 -4.92 10.59
N PRO A 45 23.40 -5.55 10.26
CA PRO A 45 23.36 -6.54 9.20
C PRO A 45 23.83 -5.90 7.87
N PHE A 46 24.78 -6.54 7.19
CA PHE A 46 25.25 -6.13 5.85
C PHE A 46 24.29 -6.58 4.74
N ALA A 47 23.45 -7.58 5.01
CA ALA A 47 22.49 -8.10 4.06
C ALA A 47 21.42 -7.05 3.76
N ARG A 48 21.17 -6.78 2.47
CA ARG A 48 20.03 -5.98 2.04
C ARG A 48 18.76 -6.76 2.38
N GLY A 49 17.93 -6.21 3.27
CA GLY A 49 16.63 -6.81 3.58
C GLY A 49 15.76 -6.90 2.34
N GLU A 50 14.96 -7.95 2.22
CA GLU A 50 14.00 -8.08 1.13
C GLU A 50 12.94 -6.97 1.23
N ARG A 51 12.61 -6.37 0.09
CA ARG A 51 11.50 -5.41 -0.02
C ARG A 51 10.20 -6.20 0.00
N VAL A 52 9.32 -5.84 0.92
CA VAL A 52 7.99 -6.43 1.08
C VAL A 52 6.98 -5.39 0.58
N PRO A 53 6.38 -5.60 -0.60
CA PRO A 53 5.23 -4.82 -1.04
C PRO A 53 3.99 -5.15 -0.23
N ILE A 54 3.19 -4.12 0.05
CA ILE A 54 2.00 -4.14 0.88
C ILE A 54 0.92 -3.35 0.15
N LEU A 55 -0.17 -4.02 -0.21
CA LEU A 55 -1.40 -3.38 -0.63
C LEU A 55 -2.20 -3.01 0.61
N ALA A 56 -2.53 -1.73 0.76
CA ALA A 56 -3.34 -1.24 1.87
C ALA A 56 -4.67 -0.67 1.34
N ALA A 57 -5.75 -0.91 2.06
CA ALA A 57 -7.08 -0.42 1.75
C ALA A 57 -7.66 0.35 2.94
N CYS A 58 -8.19 1.54 2.67
CA CYS A 58 -8.80 2.40 3.67
C CYS A 58 -10.06 3.09 3.14
N ASP A 59 -10.91 3.51 4.07
CA ASP A 59 -12.05 4.36 3.83
C ASP A 59 -11.93 5.65 4.67
N VAL A 60 -12.97 6.49 4.66
CA VAL A 60 -13.00 7.72 5.48
C VAL A 60 -13.06 7.47 6.98
N ASN A 61 -13.44 6.27 7.41
CA ASN A 61 -13.53 5.89 8.82
C ASN A 61 -12.19 5.31 9.32
N GLY A 62 -11.34 4.84 8.42
CA GLY A 62 -9.98 4.44 8.70
C GLY A 62 -9.50 3.27 7.86
N PHE A 63 -8.65 2.46 8.47
CA PHE A 63 -7.97 1.36 7.79
C PHE A 63 -8.85 0.11 7.77
N VAL A 64 -9.07 -0.44 6.57
CA VAL A 64 -10.01 -1.55 6.36
C VAL A 64 -9.27 -2.87 6.23
N GLY A 65 -8.14 -2.90 5.53
CA GLY A 65 -7.36 -4.12 5.38
C GLY A 65 -6.03 -3.92 4.67
N TRP A 66 -5.20 -4.96 4.68
CA TRP A 66 -3.95 -4.99 3.93
C TRP A 66 -3.55 -6.40 3.54
N ARG A 67 -2.70 -6.47 2.52
CA ARG A 67 -2.12 -7.71 2.04
C ARG A 67 -0.65 -7.47 1.71
N ALA A 68 0.24 -8.21 2.36
CA ALA A 68 1.64 -8.23 1.99
C ALA A 68 1.96 -9.45 1.11
N SER A 69 2.86 -9.22 0.15
CA SER A 69 3.48 -10.25 -0.68
C SER A 69 4.98 -10.25 -0.44
N ARG A 70 5.64 -11.40 -0.57
CA ARG A 70 7.11 -11.49 -0.48
C ARG A 70 7.72 -11.42 -1.88
N GLY A 71 8.81 -10.67 -2.02
CA GLY A 71 9.54 -10.54 -3.28
C GLY A 71 9.05 -9.38 -4.14
N THR A 72 9.34 -9.46 -5.44
CA THR A 72 8.97 -8.41 -6.41
C THR A 72 7.46 -8.35 -6.55
N PHE A 73 6.86 -7.17 -6.34
CA PHE A 73 5.45 -6.96 -6.62
C PHE A 73 5.22 -6.94 -8.13
N THR A 74 4.56 -7.97 -8.64
CA THR A 74 4.17 -8.04 -10.05
C THR A 74 2.71 -7.60 -10.22
N ARG A 75 2.33 -7.28 -11.46
CA ARG A 75 0.92 -7.03 -11.82
C ARG A 75 -0.01 -8.18 -11.40
N LEU A 76 0.48 -9.42 -11.49
CA LEU A 76 -0.29 -10.60 -11.10
C LEU A 76 -0.50 -10.66 -9.59
N ASP A 77 0.51 -10.27 -8.81
CA ASP A 77 0.41 -10.22 -7.34
C ASP A 77 -0.56 -9.12 -6.90
N PHE A 78 -0.52 -7.97 -7.57
CA PHE A 78 -1.51 -6.91 -7.39
C PHE A 78 -2.92 -7.42 -7.65
N HIS A 79 -3.15 -8.05 -8.81
CA HIS A 79 -4.46 -8.58 -9.17
C HIS A 79 -4.98 -9.58 -8.13
N ARG A 80 -4.13 -10.52 -7.71
CA ARG A 80 -4.50 -11.51 -6.68
C ARG A 80 -4.82 -10.83 -5.36
N ALA A 81 -3.98 -9.90 -4.91
CA ALA A 81 -4.22 -9.17 -3.68
C ALA A 81 -5.52 -8.35 -3.74
N PHE A 82 -5.82 -7.75 -4.90
CA PHE A 82 -7.07 -7.02 -5.13
C PHE A 82 -8.28 -7.96 -5.09
N VAL A 83 -8.24 -9.07 -5.81
CA VAL A 83 -9.34 -10.05 -5.86
C VAL A 83 -9.58 -10.69 -4.49
N GLU A 84 -8.53 -10.97 -3.73
CA GLU A 84 -8.65 -11.62 -2.42
C GLU A 84 -9.03 -10.65 -1.31
N ALA A 85 -8.45 -9.44 -1.28
CA ALA A 85 -8.59 -8.53 -0.15
C ALA A 85 -9.59 -7.40 -0.39
N VAL A 86 -9.79 -6.96 -1.65
CA VAL A 86 -10.57 -5.77 -1.97
C VAL A 86 -11.93 -6.15 -2.54
N LEU A 87 -11.99 -6.96 -3.59
CA LEU A 87 -13.24 -7.32 -4.27
C LEU A 87 -14.34 -7.84 -3.32
N PRO A 88 -14.06 -8.67 -2.29
CA PRO A 88 -15.10 -9.17 -1.40
C PRO A 88 -15.73 -8.09 -0.51
N GLN A 89 -15.09 -6.93 -0.40
CA GLN A 89 -15.54 -5.80 0.41
C GLN A 89 -16.31 -4.76 -0.41
N LEU A 90 -16.21 -4.82 -1.74
CA LEU A 90 -16.89 -3.87 -2.60
C LEU A 90 -18.37 -4.16 -2.67
N ASN A 91 -19.17 -3.11 -2.59
CA ASN A 91 -20.62 -3.21 -2.76
C ASN A 91 -21.04 -2.66 -4.13
N PRO A 92 -22.20 -3.09 -4.64
CA PRO A 92 -22.81 -2.43 -5.78
C PRO A 92 -23.08 -0.95 -5.48
N TRP A 93 -22.90 -0.10 -6.49
CA TRP A 93 -23.39 1.28 -6.41
C TRP A 93 -24.89 1.30 -6.08
N SER A 94 -25.38 2.09 -5.12
CA SER A 94 -24.82 3.29 -4.44
C SER A 94 -24.42 3.07 -2.97
N LEU A 95 -24.17 1.82 -2.58
CA LEU A 95 -23.82 1.49 -1.22
C LEU A 95 -22.38 1.96 -0.85
N PRO A 96 -22.03 2.04 0.44
CA PRO A 96 -20.66 2.31 0.87
C PRO A 96 -19.65 1.33 0.24
N TRP A 97 -18.41 1.80 -0.01
CA TRP A 97 -17.36 1.02 -0.67
C TRP A 97 -17.72 0.50 -2.07
N SER A 98 -18.42 1.33 -2.87
CA SER A 98 -18.79 1.00 -4.24
C SER A 98 -17.86 1.60 -5.30
N ILE A 99 -17.06 2.59 -4.92
CA ILE A 99 -16.10 3.26 -5.80
C ILE A 99 -14.70 2.95 -5.32
N VAL A 100 -13.86 2.39 -6.19
CA VAL A 100 -12.43 2.20 -5.90
C VAL A 100 -11.64 3.38 -6.46
N VAL A 101 -10.77 3.95 -5.63
CA VAL A 101 -9.83 5.00 -6.03
C VAL A 101 -8.41 4.47 -5.87
N MET A 102 -7.64 4.54 -6.94
CA MET A 102 -6.25 4.09 -7.03
C MET A 102 -5.43 5.11 -7.83
N ASP A 103 -4.11 5.11 -7.66
CA ASP A 103 -3.22 5.89 -8.50
C ASP A 103 -3.10 5.28 -9.92
N ASN A 104 -2.54 6.05 -10.85
CA ASN A 104 -2.32 5.61 -12.23
C ASN A 104 -0.96 4.92 -12.40
N ALA A 105 -0.66 3.93 -11.56
CA ALA A 105 0.58 3.17 -11.68
C ALA A 105 0.52 2.22 -12.90
N CYS A 106 1.64 2.05 -13.61
CA CYS A 106 1.74 1.14 -14.75
C CYS A 106 1.38 -0.32 -14.43
N ILE A 107 1.42 -0.70 -13.14
CA ILE A 107 1.05 -2.03 -12.67
C ILE A 107 -0.47 -2.25 -12.58
N HIS A 108 -1.26 -1.18 -12.52
CA HIS A 108 -2.73 -1.22 -12.54
C HIS A 108 -3.29 -1.34 -13.96
N MET A 109 -2.49 -0.97 -14.96
CA MET A 109 -2.88 -1.00 -16.36
C MET A 109 -2.70 -2.42 -16.95
N TYR A 110 -3.77 -2.96 -17.51
CA TYR A 110 -3.74 -4.16 -18.34
C TYR A 110 -3.62 -3.77 -19.83
N PRO A 111 -2.77 -4.44 -20.62
CA PRO A 111 -2.72 -4.21 -22.07
C PRO A 111 -4.01 -4.59 -22.81
N GLU A 112 -4.94 -5.32 -22.17
CA GLU A 112 -6.13 -5.90 -22.81
C GLU A 112 -7.40 -5.02 -22.70
N VAL A 113 -7.25 -3.73 -22.37
CA VAL A 113 -8.39 -2.77 -22.35
C VAL A 113 -8.24 -1.67 -23.41
N ASP A 114 -7.43 -1.90 -24.44
CA ASP A 114 -7.44 -1.13 -25.69
C ASP A 114 -7.97 -2.04 -26.81
N GLY A 115 -9.30 -2.05 -26.95
CA GLY A 115 -10.02 -2.57 -28.12
C GLY A 115 -10.63 -1.42 -28.90
#